data_AF-A0A938WBN4-F1
#
_entry.id   AF-A0A938WBN4-F1
#
_cell.length_a   1.000
_cell.length_b   1.000
_cell.length_c   1.000
_cell.angle_alpha   90.00
_cell.angle_beta   90.00
_cell.angle_gamma   90.00
#
_symmetry.space_group_name_H-M   'P 1'
#
loop_
_entity.id
_entity.type
_entity.pdbx_description
1 polymer ?
#
loop_
_entity_poly.entity_id
_entity_poly.type
_entity_poly.pdbx_seq_one_letter_code
_entity_poly.pdbx_strand_id
1 'polypeptide(L)'
;RDIRREIAALQSQADALAARNIALSELQTAVQTQSFIEREARLKLGLKKPGEEVVVVQEGESGEGIGSDQQDDPLGLVLDAQSAKEPVANATKWWYYFFNKNAYRAL
;
A
#
# COMPACT_ATOMS: atom_id res chain seq x y z
N ARG A 1 58.97 -0.57 15.34
CA ARG A 1 58.05 0.18 14.44
C ARG A 1 56.60 -0.29 14.59
N ASP A 2 56.39 -1.36 15.35
CA ASP A 2 55.14 -2.13 15.38
C ASP A 2 54.07 -1.52 16.29
N ILE A 3 54.48 -0.93 17.42
CA ILE A 3 53.57 -0.26 18.36
C ILE A 3 52.77 0.87 17.66
N ARG A 4 53.40 1.65 16.76
CA ARG A 4 52.69 2.72 16.03
C ARG A 4 51.66 2.18 15.04
N ARG A 5 51.93 1.01 14.44
CA ARG A 5 50.97 0.34 13.54
C ARG A 5 49.79 -0.20 14.32
N GLU A 6 50.05 -0.75 15.51
CA GLU A 6 49.03 -1.28 16.40
C GLU A 6 48.13 -0.17 16.96
N ILE A 7 48.70 0.97 17.36
CA ILE A 7 47.94 2.17 17.74
C ILE A 7 47.04 2.64 16.58
N ALA A 8 47.58 2.72 15.36
CA ALA A 8 46.81 3.13 14.19
C ALA A 8 45.69 2.13 13.84
N ALA A 9 45.94 0.82 14.00
CA ALA A 9 44.93 -0.21 13.78
C ALA A 9 43.80 -0.13 14.83
N LEU A 10 44.14 0.08 16.10
CA LEU A 10 43.16 0.24 17.17
C LEU A 10 42.33 1.52 17.00
N GLN A 11 42.93 2.62 16.54
CA GLN A 11 42.20 3.85 16.22
C GLN A 11 41.24 3.65 15.05
N SER A 12 41.68 2.99 13.98
CA SER A 12 40.79 2.65 12.85
C SER A 12 39.63 1.76 13.29
N GLN A 13 39.86 0.81 14.19
CA GLN A 13 38.79 -0.03 14.74
C GLN A 13 37.82 0.77 15.61
N ALA A 14 38.32 1.71 16.42
CA ALA A 14 37.49 2.60 17.23
C ALA A 14 36.60 3.49 16.35
N ASP A 15 37.15 4.07 15.30
CA ASP A 15 36.41 4.91 14.35
C ASP A 15 35.33 4.11 13.62
N ALA A 16 35.65 2.87 13.20
CA ALA A 16 34.68 1.97 12.59
C ALA A 16 33.56 1.58 13.56
N LEU A 17 33.88 1.38 14.85
CA LEU A 17 32.89 1.10 15.88
C LEU A 17 31.97 2.30 16.13
N ALA A 18 32.54 3.51 16.17
CA ALA A 18 31.77 4.74 16.34
C ALA A 18 30.79 4.95 15.18
N ALA A 19 31.25 4.76 13.94
CA ALA A 19 30.38 4.84 12.76
C ALA A 19 29.24 3.82 12.79
N ARG A 20 29.52 2.58 13.22
CA ARG A 20 28.49 1.54 13.38
C ARG A 20 27.47 1.89 14.46
N ASN A 21 27.90 2.46 15.58
CA ASN A 21 27.00 2.90 16.63
C ASN A 21 26.03 4.00 16.15
N ILE A 22 26.52 4.95 15.35
CA ILE A 22 25.66 5.98 14.75
C ILE A 22 24.61 5.34 13.83
N ALA A 23 25.02 4.46 12.91
CA ALA A 23 24.11 3.78 12.00
C ALA A 23 23.06 2.93 12.74
N LEU A 24 23.46 2.24 13.82
CA LEU A 24 22.53 1.49 14.67
C LEU A 24 21.53 2.40 15.38
N SER A 25 21.98 3.55 15.87
CA SER A 25 21.10 4.54 16.50
C SER A 25 20.08 5.09 15.50
N GLU A 26 20.49 5.40 14.28
CA GLU A 26 19.59 5.86 13.21
C GLU A 26 18.54 4.80 12.86
N LEU A 27 18.97 3.55 12.72
CA LEU A 27 18.06 2.43 12.47
C LEU A 27 17.07 2.25 13.62
N GLN A 28 17.55 2.32 14.87
CA GLN A 28 16.68 2.24 16.04
C GLN A 28 15.61 3.32 16.00
N THR A 29 15.99 4.57 15.71
CA THR A 29 15.03 5.68 15.57
C THR A 29 14.03 5.39 14.46
N ALA A 30 14.48 4.91 13.29
CA ALA A 30 13.60 4.58 12.17
C ALA A 30 12.57 3.49 12.50
N VAL A 31 12.99 2.43 13.19
CA VAL A 31 12.11 1.31 13.58
C VAL A 31 11.12 1.69 14.68
N GLN A 32 11.49 2.63 15.57
CA GLN A 32 10.61 3.12 16.63
C GLN A 32 9.52 4.09 16.13
N THR A 33 9.59 4.52 14.87
CA THR A 33 8.56 5.42 14.32
C THR A 33 7.19 4.73 14.24
N GLN A 34 6.14 5.49 14.54
CA GLN A 34 4.77 4.99 14.49
C GLN A 34 4.39 4.46 13.10
N SER A 35 4.94 5.06 12.03
CA SER A 35 4.70 4.65 10.65
C SER A 35 5.30 3.28 10.32
N PHE A 36 6.47 2.96 10.89
CA PHE A 36 7.09 1.64 10.74
C PHE A 36 6.29 0.58 11.50
N ILE A 37 5.91 0.87 12.75
CA ILE A 37 5.08 -0.03 13.57
C ILE A 37 3.74 -0.30 12.89
N GLU A 38 3.08 0.74 12.37
CA GLU A 38 1.79 0.60 11.68
C GLU A 38 1.92 -0.25 10.41
N ARG A 39 2.98 -0.03 9.61
CA ARG A 39 3.25 -0.83 8.40
C ARG A 39 3.43 -2.30 8.74
N GLU A 40 4.25 -2.61 9.74
CA GLU A 40 4.49 -3.99 10.17
C GLU A 40 3.23 -4.63 10.75
N ALA A 41 2.42 -3.89 11.51
CA ALA A 41 1.15 -4.38 12.03
C ALA A 41 0.12 -4.67 10.92
N ARG A 42 0.03 -3.81 9.90
CA ARG A 42 -0.81 -4.04 8.71
C ARG A 42 -0.37 -5.29 7.95
N LEU A 43 0.93 -5.44 7.71
CA LEU A 43 1.48 -6.56 6.94
C LEU A 43 1.41 -7.90 7.67
N LYS A 44 1.76 -7.93 8.96
CA LYS A 44 1.92 -9.18 9.71
C LYS A 44 0.68 -9.58 10.51
N LEU A 45 -0.06 -8.60 11.01
CA LEU A 45 -1.20 -8.85 11.91
C LEU A 45 -2.54 -8.56 11.21
N GLY A 46 -2.52 -8.15 9.95
CA GLY A 46 -3.73 -7.75 9.23
C GLY A 46 -4.45 -6.58 9.91
N LEU A 47 -3.71 -5.73 10.65
CA LEU A 47 -4.28 -4.64 11.43
C LEU A 47 -4.98 -3.64 10.49
N LYS A 48 -6.26 -3.36 10.72
CA LYS A 48 -7.07 -2.42 9.93
C LYS A 48 -7.36 -1.17 10.75
N LYS A 49 -7.37 -0.01 10.09
CA LYS A 49 -7.94 1.21 10.71
C LYS A 49 -9.48 1.15 10.65
N PRO A 50 -10.20 1.76 11.61
CA PRO A 50 -11.65 1.89 11.49
C PRO A 50 -12.00 2.65 10.20
N GLY A 51 -12.80 2.02 9.32
CA GLY A 51 -13.15 2.53 7.99
C GLY A 51 -12.38 1.91 6.82
N GLU A 52 -11.52 0.90 7.06
CA GLU A 52 -10.79 0.19 6.00
C GLU A 52 -11.35 -1.21 5.73
N GLU A 53 -11.72 -1.47 4.47
CA GLU A 53 -12.19 -2.76 3.99
C GLU A 53 -11.05 -3.54 3.30
N VAL A 54 -10.84 -4.79 3.69
CA VAL A 54 -9.81 -5.66 3.07
C VAL A 54 -10.52 -6.65 2.19
N VAL A 55 -10.30 -6.54 0.88
CA VAL A 55 -10.84 -7.45 -0.12
C VAL A 55 -9.81 -8.54 -0.39
N VAL A 56 -10.13 -9.78 -0.04
CA VAL A 56 -9.33 -10.95 -0.42
C VAL A 56 -9.81 -11.41 -1.78
N VAL A 57 -9.04 -11.13 -2.83
CA VAL A 57 -9.32 -11.65 -4.17
C VAL A 57 -8.79 -13.09 -4.22
N GLN A 58 -9.70 -14.06 -4.18
CA GLN A 58 -9.36 -15.44 -4.49
C GLN A 58 -9.25 -15.58 -6.01
N GLU A 59 -8.04 -15.80 -6.51
CA GLU A 59 -7.84 -16.34 -7.87
C GLU A 59 -8.19 -17.82 -7.84
N GLY A 60 -9.49 -18.11 -7.91
CA GLY A 60 -9.99 -19.47 -7.83
C GLY A 60 -11.49 -19.52 -7.95
N GLU A 61 -11.94 -19.69 -9.18
CA GLU A 61 -13.27 -20.17 -9.57
C GLU A 61 -14.43 -19.19 -9.35
N SER A 62 -14.82 -18.60 -10.47
CA SER A 62 -16.18 -18.15 -10.77
C SER A 62 -17.25 -18.96 -10.03
N GLY A 63 -18.01 -18.30 -9.16
CA GLY A 63 -19.27 -18.86 -8.67
C GLY A 63 -19.66 -18.44 -7.27
N GLU A 64 -20.62 -17.51 -7.21
CA GLU A 64 -21.66 -17.42 -6.19
C GLU A 64 -21.27 -16.94 -4.78
N GLY A 65 -21.67 -15.69 -4.50
CA GLY A 65 -22.48 -15.40 -3.32
C GLY A 65 -21.80 -14.70 -2.15
N ILE A 66 -21.75 -13.35 -2.21
CA ILE A 66 -21.96 -12.54 -1.01
C ILE A 66 -23.14 -11.63 -1.30
N GLY A 67 -24.31 -12.03 -0.82
CA GLY A 67 -25.54 -11.27 -0.87
C GLY A 67 -25.57 -10.18 0.19
N SER A 68 -26.25 -9.08 -0.20
CA SER A 68 -26.82 -7.98 0.59
C SER A 68 -25.86 -7.07 1.37
N ASP A 69 -25.55 -5.91 0.79
CA ASP A 69 -26.45 -4.76 1.00
C ASP A 69 -26.45 -3.85 -0.25
N GLN A 70 -27.65 -3.57 -0.76
CA GLN A 70 -27.85 -2.63 -1.86
C GLN A 70 -27.82 -1.21 -1.30
N GLN A 71 -26.69 -0.52 -1.43
CA GLN A 71 -26.69 0.91 -1.74
C GLN A 71 -25.28 1.35 -2.17
N ASP A 72 -25.23 1.88 -3.39
CA ASP A 72 -24.10 2.56 -4.02
C ASP A 72 -22.83 1.72 -4.23
N ASP A 73 -22.83 0.91 -5.30
CA ASP A 73 -21.62 0.28 -5.87
C ASP A 73 -20.71 1.36 -6.50
N PRO A 74 -19.54 1.67 -5.91
CA PRO A 74 -18.62 2.68 -6.44
C PRO A 74 -17.70 2.12 -7.56
N LEU A 75 -17.80 0.83 -7.88
CA LEU A 75 -16.92 0.14 -8.83
C LEU A 75 -17.64 -0.52 -10.01
N GLY A 76 -18.97 -0.50 -10.04
CA GLY A 76 -19.79 -0.72 -11.23
C GLY A 76 -19.42 -1.99 -11.99
N LEU A 77 -19.41 -3.12 -11.28
CA LEU A 77 -19.06 -4.43 -11.83
C LEU A 77 -20.26 -5.39 -11.82
N VAL A 78 -21.46 -4.84 -12.01
CA VAL A 78 -22.64 -5.62 -12.37
C VAL A 78 -22.71 -5.70 -13.89
N LEU A 79 -22.24 -6.82 -14.45
CA LEU A 79 -22.59 -7.25 -15.81
C LEU A 79 -24.05 -7.73 -15.79
N ASP A 80 -24.99 -6.79 -15.74
CA ASP A 80 -26.39 -7.10 -15.95
C ASP A 80 -26.61 -7.28 -17.46
N ALA A 81 -26.81 -8.53 -17.87
CA ALA A 81 -26.91 -8.98 -19.25
C ALA A 81 -28.22 -8.55 -19.95
N GLN A 82 -28.77 -7.38 -19.65
CA GLN A 82 -30.12 -6.96 -20.08
C GLN A 82 -30.19 -5.52 -20.64
N SER A 83 -29.08 -4.84 -20.92
CA SER A 83 -29.15 -3.61 -21.71
C SER A 83 -27.99 -3.47 -22.70
N ALA A 84 -28.34 -3.48 -23.99
CA ALA A 84 -27.45 -3.29 -25.11
C ALA A 84 -26.93 -1.84 -25.20
N LYS A 85 -26.10 -1.44 -24.24
CA LYS A 85 -25.17 -0.32 -24.40
C LYS A 85 -23.76 -0.87 -24.19
N GLU A 86 -22.94 -0.77 -25.22
CA GLU A 86 -21.51 -1.11 -25.20
C GLU A 86 -20.84 -0.58 -23.91
N PRO A 87 -20.09 -1.40 -23.17
CA PRO A 87 -19.47 -0.99 -21.92
C PRO A 87 -18.45 0.11 -22.19
N VAL A 88 -18.78 1.35 -21.83
CA VAL A 88 -17.88 2.50 -21.98
C VAL A 88 -16.71 2.37 -21.00
N ALA A 89 -15.49 2.44 -21.52
CA ALA A 89 -14.26 2.34 -20.73
C ALA A 89 -14.19 3.40 -19.62
N ASN A 90 -13.57 3.04 -18.48
CA ASN A 90 -13.49 3.91 -17.29
C ASN A 90 -12.82 5.27 -17.57
N ALA A 91 -11.80 5.30 -18.44
CA ALA A 91 -11.16 6.56 -18.84
C ALA A 91 -12.15 7.53 -19.50
N THR A 92 -13.05 7.04 -20.34
CA THR A 92 -14.08 7.83 -21.02
C THR A 92 -15.14 8.33 -20.04
N LYS A 93 -15.51 7.51 -19.06
CA LYS A 93 -16.43 7.92 -17.97
C LYS A 93 -15.86 9.10 -17.19
N TRP A 94 -14.57 9.05 -16.85
CA TRP A 94 -13.91 10.13 -16.11
C TRP A 94 -13.83 11.40 -16.94
N TRP A 95 -13.53 11.27 -18.22
CA TRP A 95 -13.53 12.41 -19.14
C TRP A 95 -14.91 13.11 -19.16
N TYR A 96 -16.00 12.37 -19.27
CA TYR A 96 -17.35 12.95 -19.21
C TYR A 96 -17.68 13.52 -17.83
N TYR A 97 -17.27 12.87 -16.75
CA TYR A 97 -17.48 13.39 -15.41
C TYR A 97 -16.89 14.81 -15.23
N PHE A 98 -15.66 15.02 -15.68
CA PHE A 98 -14.98 16.31 -15.54
C PHE A 98 -15.38 17.34 -16.59
N PHE A 99 -15.56 16.91 -17.85
CA PHE A 99 -15.65 17.83 -18.98
C PHE A 99 -16.99 17.81 -19.73
N ASN A 100 -17.85 16.80 -19.51
CA ASN A 100 -19.16 16.72 -20.17
C ASN A 100 -20.24 16.04 -19.31
N LYS A 101 -20.85 16.83 -18.42
CA LYS A 101 -21.89 16.37 -17.49
C LYS A 101 -23.13 15.81 -18.17
N ASN A 102 -23.48 16.29 -19.36
CA ASN A 102 -24.65 15.81 -20.10
C ASN A 102 -24.39 14.40 -20.65
N ALA A 103 -23.21 14.17 -21.21
CA ALA A 103 -22.80 12.84 -21.65
C ALA A 103 -22.66 11.85 -20.48
N TYR A 104 -22.14 12.30 -19.33
CA TYR A 104 -22.05 11.46 -18.12
C TYR A 104 -23.43 11.01 -17.61
N ARG A 105 -24.45 11.88 -17.67
CA ARG A 105 -25.83 11.55 -17.26
C ARG A 105 -26.58 10.63 -18.23
N ALA A 106 -26.09 10.49 -19.46
CA ALA A 106 -26.71 9.69 -20.51
C ALA A 106 -26.09 8.29 -20.68
N LEU A 107 -24.94 8.06 -20.04
CA LEU A 107 -24.33 6.74 -19.85
C LEU A 107 -25.24 5.91 -18.93
#